data_AF-A0A2H3G4A1-F1
#
_entry.id   AF-A0A2H3G4A1-F1
#
_cell.length_a   1.000
_cell.length_b   1.000
_cell.length_c   1.000
_cell.angle_alpha   90.00
_cell.angle_beta   90.00
_cell.angle_gamma   90.00
#
_symmetry.space_group_name_H-M   'P 1'
#
loop_
_entity.id
_entity.type
_entity.pdbx_description
1 polymer ?
#
loop_
_entity_poly.entity_id
_entity_poly.type
_entity_poly.pdbx_seq_one_letter_code
_entity_poly.pdbx_strand_id
1 'polypeptide(L)' 'MVKSPHSTYYDPRLRQGAALVRARRPYLFKNAITGLGLLGVVGSIYWYTLNAVGQDNFEDVKVPDAPKPAASK' A
#
# COMPACT_ATOMS: atom_id res chain seq x y z
N MET A 1 45.52 -10.48 0.82
CA MET A 1 44.28 -9.78 1.24
C MET A 1 43.77 -10.44 2.51
N VAL A 2 44.03 -9.84 3.68
CA VAL A 2 43.60 -10.37 4.97
C VAL A 2 42.08 -10.22 5.06
N LYS A 3 41.36 -11.34 5.16
CA LYS A 3 39.90 -11.36 5.31
C LYS A 3 39.60 -11.03 6.77
N SER A 4 39.18 -9.79 7.03
CA SER A 4 38.77 -9.37 8.37
C SER A 4 37.71 -10.34 8.92
N PRO A 5 37.83 -10.81 10.18
CA PRO A 5 36.95 -11.85 10.74
C PRO A 5 35.48 -11.40 10.90
N HIS A 6 35.19 -10.11 10.71
CA HIS A 6 33.83 -9.60 10.61
C HIS A 6 33.31 -9.79 9.18
N SER A 7 32.72 -10.95 8.90
CA SER A 7 31.94 -11.14 7.68
C SER A 7 30.70 -10.25 7.71
N THR A 8 30.75 -9.10 7.06
CA THR A 8 29.57 -8.27 6.81
C THR A 8 28.47 -9.09 6.14
N TYR A 9 27.21 -8.83 6.49
CA TYR A 9 26.03 -9.51 5.93
C TYR A 9 25.82 -9.27 4.42
N TYR A 10 26.65 -8.43 3.83
CA TYR A 10 26.65 -8.03 2.43
C TYR A 10 28.05 -8.18 1.84
N ASP A 11 28.12 -8.50 0.56
CA ASP A 11 29.36 -8.49 -0.19
C ASP A 11 29.74 -7.05 -0.64
N PRO A 12 30.94 -6.82 -1.19
CA PRO A 12 31.36 -5.50 -1.69
C PRO A 12 30.48 -4.92 -2.82
N ARG A 13 29.61 -5.74 -3.41
CA ARG A 13 28.63 -5.36 -4.45
C ARG A 13 27.21 -5.18 -3.87
N LEU A 14 27.09 -5.08 -2.54
CA LEU A 14 25.84 -4.93 -1.80
C LEU A 14 24.87 -6.12 -1.96
N ARG A 15 25.35 -7.28 -2.40
CA ARG A 15 24.54 -8.50 -2.46
C ARG A 15 24.47 -9.15 -1.09
N GLN A 16 23.35 -9.79 -0.80
CA GLN A 16 23.15 -10.50 0.45
C GLN A 16 24.11 -11.68 0.58
N GLY A 17 24.87 -11.72 1.68
CA GLY A 17 25.74 -12.85 2.00
C GLY A 17 24.97 -14.10 2.41
N ALA A 18 25.59 -15.28 2.29
CA ALA A 18 24.96 -16.56 2.61
C ALA A 18 24.44 -16.65 4.06
N ALA A 19 25.13 -16.02 5.01
CA ALA A 19 24.71 -15.94 6.41
C ALA A 19 23.36 -15.19 6.57
N LEU A 20 23.18 -14.09 5.84
CA LEU A 20 21.95 -13.29 5.87
C LEU A 20 20.77 -14.03 5.26
N VAL A 21 21.00 -14.70 4.12
CA VAL A 21 19.95 -15.50 3.45
C VAL A 21 19.46 -16.61 4.38
N ARG A 22 20.37 -17.34 5.04
CA ARG A 22 20.00 -18.39 6.00
C ARG A 22 19.20 -17.83 7.17
N ALA A 23 19.63 -16.70 7.72
CA ALA A 23 18.93 -16.05 8.84
C ALA A 23 17.50 -15.62 8.47
N ARG A 24 17.26 -15.26 7.20
CA ARG A 24 15.94 -14.79 6.72
C ARG A 24 14.99 -15.91 6.27
N ARG A 25 15.50 -17.08 5.88
CA ARG A 25 14.70 -18.23 5.43
C ARG A 25 13.41 -18.48 6.25
N PRO A 26 13.43 -18.51 7.59
CA PRO A 26 12.22 -18.80 8.36
C PRO A 26 11.15 -17.69 8.32
N TYR A 27 11.53 -16.45 8.01
CA TYR A 27 10.64 -15.29 8.05
C TYR A 27 10.10 -14.90 6.68
N LEU A 28 10.75 -15.30 5.59
CA LEU A 28 10.31 -14.94 4.23
C LEU A 28 8.87 -15.36 3.96
N PHE A 29 8.52 -16.60 4.28
CA PHE A 29 7.17 -17.11 4.03
C PHE A 29 6.12 -16.49 4.95
N LYS A 30 6.41 -16.43 6.26
CA LYS A 30 5.49 -15.86 7.25
C LYS A 30 5.22 -14.38 6.97
N ASN A 31 6.27 -13.61 6.67
CA ASN A 31 6.13 -12.19 6.36
C ASN A 31 5.43 -11.96 5.01
N ALA A 32 5.66 -12.81 4.01
CA ALA A 32 4.96 -12.74 2.73
C ALA A 32 3.45 -12.96 2.91
N ILE A 33 3.05 -13.97 3.69
CA ILE A 33 1.64 -14.21 4.02
C ILE A 33 1.05 -13.00 4.73
N THR A 34 1.71 -12.48 5.76
CA THR A 34 1.22 -11.29 6.48
C THR A 34 1.08 -10.09 5.54
N GLY A 35 2.07 -9.85 4.68
CA GLY A 35 2.04 -8.76 3.70
C GLY A 35 0.89 -8.92 2.69
N LEU A 36 0.69 -10.13 2.16
CA LEU A 36 -0.42 -10.44 1.26
C LEU A 36 -1.78 -10.32 1.95
N GLY A 37 -1.89 -10.75 3.20
CA GLY A 37 -3.11 -10.57 4.00
C GLY A 37 -3.45 -9.09 4.19
N LEU A 38 -2.45 -8.27 4.52
CA LEU A 38 -2.64 -6.84 4.72
C LEU A 38 -3.03 -6.13 3.42
N LEU A 39 -2.35 -6.46 2.30
CA LEU A 39 -2.73 -5.97 0.97
C LEU A 39 -4.13 -6.42 0.56
N GLY A 40 -4.50 -7.67 0.85
CA GLY A 40 -5.82 -8.22 0.58
C GLY A 40 -6.93 -7.47 1.33
N VAL A 41 -6.73 -7.22 2.62
CA VAL A 41 -7.69 -6.47 3.45
C VAL A 41 -7.85 -5.05 2.93
N VAL A 42 -6.76 -4.31 2.77
CA VAL A 42 -6.83 -2.91 2.28
C VAL A 42 -7.42 -2.85 0.87
N GLY A 43 -6.98 -3.73 -0.02
CA GLY A 43 -7.49 -3.82 -1.39
C GLY A 43 -8.99 -4.15 -1.43
N SER A 44 -9.45 -5.06 -0.58
CA SER A 44 -10.87 -5.44 -0.50
C SER A 44 -11.74 -4.28 0.00
N ILE A 45 -11.28 -3.52 1.01
CA ILE A 45 -12.00 -2.35 1.52
C ILE A 45 -12.11 -1.31 0.41
N TYR A 46 -10.99 -0.97 -0.23
CA TYR A 46 -10.97 0.01 -1.31
C TYR A 46 -11.89 -0.39 -2.48
N TRP A 47 -11.78 -1.64 -2.92
CA TRP A 47 -12.63 -2.18 -3.97
C TRP A 47 -14.11 -2.15 -3.59
N TYR A 48 -14.46 -2.56 -2.36
CA TYR A 48 -15.84 -2.51 -1.88
C TYR A 48 -16.36 -1.07 -1.84
N THR A 49 -15.56 -0.12 -1.35
CA THR A 49 -16.00 1.29 -1.29
C THR A 49 -16.34 1.86 -2.66
N LEU A 50 -15.54 1.56 -3.69
CA LEU A 50 -15.81 2.03 -5.04
C LEU A 50 -17.09 1.42 -5.63
N ASN A 51 -17.32 0.12 -5.41
CA ASN A 51 -18.41 -0.59 -6.06
C ASN A 51 -19.74 -0.50 -5.29
N ALA A 52 -19.70 -0.53 -3.95
CA ALA A 52 -20.89 -0.62 -3.11
C ALA A 52 -21.31 0.72 -2.49
N VAL A 53 -20.37 1.61 -2.20
CA VAL A 53 -20.67 2.88 -1.51
C VAL A 53 -20.77 4.05 -2.50
N GLY A 54 -19.97 4.05 -3.57
CA GLY A 54 -19.96 5.15 -4.55
C GLY A 54 -21.20 5.28 -5.45
N GLN A 55 -22.25 4.50 -5.20
CA GLN A 55 -23.47 4.43 -6.03
C GLN A 55 -24.63 5.22 -5.40
N ASP A 56 -24.34 6.37 -4.78
CA ASP A 56 -25.39 7.26 -4.26
C ASP A 56 -25.88 8.20 -5.37
N ASN A 57 -27.20 8.28 -5.57
CA ASN A 57 -27.83 9.04 -6.64
C ASN A 57 -28.19 10.48 -6.25
N PHE A 58 -28.01 10.87 -4.98
CA PHE A 58 -28.23 12.23 -4.47
C PHE A 58 -29.62 12.82 -4.83
N GLU A 59 -30.64 11.99 -5.04
CA GLU A 59 -31.96 12.42 -5.52
C GLU A 59 -32.72 13.29 -4.50
N ASP A 60 -32.34 13.20 -3.23
CA ASP A 60 -32.86 14.00 -2.13
C ASP A 60 -32.15 15.36 -1.96
N VAL A 61 -31.02 15.56 -2.66
CA VAL A 61 -30.25 16.80 -2.64
C VAL A 61 -30.86 17.80 -3.62
N LYS A 62 -31.51 18.82 -3.06
CA LYS A 62 -32.08 19.95 -3.80
C LYS A 62 -30.95 20.79 -4.39
N VAL A 63 -30.76 20.75 -5.71
CA VAL A 63 -29.81 21.66 -6.39
C VAL A 63 -30.42 23.06 -6.44
N PRO A 64 -29.76 24.09 -5.89
CA PRO A 64 -30.25 25.46 -6.02
C PRO A 64 -30.23 25.89 -7.50
N ASP A 65 -31.28 26.60 -7.93
CA ASP A 65 -31.32 27.20 -9.27
C ASP A 65 -30.11 28.12 -9.49
N ALA A 66 -29.68 28.23 -10.76
CA ALA A 66 -28.54 29.04 -11.17
C ALA A 66 -28.56 30.44 -10.53
N PRO A 67 -27.39 31.02 -10.18
CA PRO A 67 -27.33 32.30 -9.51
C PRO A 67 -28.13 33.34 -10.31
N LYS A 68 -29.14 33.94 -9.68
CA LYS A 68 -29.92 35.01 -10.32
C LYS A 68 -28.93 36.10 -10.75
N PRO A 69 -28.94 36.53 -12.03
CA PRO A 69 -28.07 37.61 -12.47
C PRO A 69 -28.31 38.81 -11.55
N ALA A 70 -27.23 39.32 -10.99
CA ALA A 70 -27.28 40.47 -10.09
C ALA A 70 -28.08 41.57 -10.77
N ALA A 71 -29.18 42.00 -10.14
CA ALA A 71 -30.04 43.04 -10.67
C ALA A 71 -29.18 44.28 -10.94
N SER A 72 -29.05 44.64 -12.22
CA SER A 72 -28.44 45.91 -12.61
C SER A 72 -29.31 47.01 -12.01
N LYS A 73 -28.69 47.83 -11.16
CA LYS A 73 -29.26 49.08 -10.68
C LYS A 73 -29.55 50.04 -11.83
#